data_AF-A0A139N071-F1
#
_entry.id   AF-A0A139N071-F1
#
_cell.length_a   1.000
_cell.length_b   1.000
_cell.length_c   1.000
_cell.angle_alpha   90.00
_cell.angle_beta   90.00
_cell.angle_gamma   90.00
#
_symmetry.space_group_name_H-M   'P 1'
#
loop_
_entity.id
_entity.type
_entity.pdbx_description
1 polymer ?
#
loop_
_entity_poly.entity_id
_entity_poly.type
_entity_poly.pdbx_seq_one_letter_code
_entity_poly.pdbx_strand_id
1 'polypeptide(L)'
;MKQTKKFIALQNKENGHFVSEYKHNDKRLAYKVGLCECMQDALTLDYDAYEAQEEEIAALAESFGCHIVVVEATHEIKLLDGSDAPEPKKRNGQSGLLDFLEALSK
;
A
#
# COMPACT_ATOMS: atom_id res chain seq x y z
N MET A 1 -15.49 6.89 -16.35
CA MET A 1 -15.96 6.66 -14.96
C MET A 1 -15.00 7.28 -13.94
N LYS A 2 -15.47 7.70 -12.75
CA LYS A 2 -14.64 8.29 -11.69
C LYS A 2 -14.58 7.37 -10.47
N GLN A 3 -13.41 7.19 -9.88
CA GLN A 3 -13.22 6.45 -8.63
C GLN A 3 -12.38 7.25 -7.65
N THR A 4 -12.91 7.45 -6.44
CA THR A 4 -12.19 8.07 -5.35
C THR A 4 -11.90 7.01 -4.30
N LYS A 5 -10.63 6.89 -3.90
CA LYS A 5 -10.19 5.96 -2.85
C LYS A 5 -9.25 6.66 -1.88
N LYS A 6 -9.24 6.16 -0.64
CA LYS A 6 -8.28 6.55 0.39
C LYS A 6 -7.42 5.34 0.74
N PHE A 7 -6.13 5.56 0.83
CA PHE A 7 -5.15 4.55 1.22
C PHE A 7 -4.04 5.20 2.02
N ILE A 8 -3.27 4.37 2.72
CA ILE A 8 -2.12 4.75 3.51
C ILE A 8 -0.85 4.38 2.77
N ALA A 9 0.18 5.21 2.90
CA ALA A 9 1.53 4.89 2.48
C ALA A 9 2.54 5.36 3.52
N LEU A 10 3.77 4.83 3.41
CA LEU A 10 4.89 5.24 4.24
C LEU A 10 5.82 6.14 3.44
N GLN A 11 6.08 7.34 3.96
CA GLN A 11 6.95 8.33 3.34
C GLN A 11 8.18 8.57 4.21
N ASN A 12 9.37 8.35 3.66
CA ASN A 12 10.63 8.54 4.37
C ASN A 12 10.80 10.00 4.85
N LYS A 13 11.16 10.18 6.12
CA LYS A 13 11.27 11.50 6.77
C LYS A 13 12.42 12.36 6.22
N GLU A 14 13.47 11.74 5.69
CA GLU A 14 14.68 12.44 5.27
C GLU A 14 14.59 12.94 3.82
N ASN A 15 14.16 12.08 2.90
CA ASN A 15 14.14 12.38 1.46
C ASN A 15 12.73 12.54 0.87
N GLY A 16 11.68 12.25 1.64
CA GLY A 16 10.29 12.36 1.18
C GLY A 16 9.86 11.28 0.17
N HIS A 17 10.71 10.29 -0.12
CA HIS A 17 10.37 9.17 -1.01
C HIS A 17 9.45 8.19 -0.31
N PHE A 18 8.63 7.47 -1.08
CA PHE A 18 7.71 6.47 -0.58
C PHE A 18 8.34 5.09 -0.54
N VAL A 19 7.96 4.29 0.43
CA VAL A 19 8.33 2.87 0.49
C VAL A 19 7.67 2.13 -0.68
N SER A 20 8.45 1.44 -1.51
CA SER A 20 7.98 0.70 -2.71
C SER A 20 8.14 -0.81 -2.61
N GLU A 21 9.08 -1.28 -1.80
CA GLU A 21 9.27 -2.70 -1.53
C GLU A 21 9.80 -2.92 -0.11
N TYR A 22 9.41 -4.03 0.48
CA TYR A 22 9.99 -4.55 1.71
C TYR A 22 10.40 -6.00 1.49
N LYS A 23 11.65 -6.33 1.83
CA LYS A 23 12.17 -7.69 1.77
C LYS A 23 12.83 -8.06 3.08
N HIS A 24 12.27 -9.06 3.76
CA HIS A 24 12.90 -9.74 4.87
C HIS A 24 13.98 -10.70 4.36
N ASN A 25 15.13 -10.78 5.02
CA ASN A 25 16.11 -11.84 4.73
C ASN A 25 15.86 -13.05 5.63
N ASP A 26 15.49 -14.18 5.04
CA ASP A 26 15.05 -15.41 5.75
C ASP A 26 16.01 -15.97 6.82
N LYS A 27 17.26 -15.48 6.88
CA LYS A 27 18.30 -15.95 7.81
C LYS A 27 19.00 -14.83 8.58
N ARG A 28 18.50 -13.59 8.51
CA ARG A 28 19.10 -12.42 9.16
C ARG A 28 18.02 -11.48 9.67
N LEU A 29 18.25 -10.84 10.82
CA LEU A 29 17.41 -9.75 11.34
C LEU A 29 17.49 -8.45 10.50
N ALA A 30 17.92 -8.55 9.24
CA ALA A 30 18.15 -7.42 8.35
C ALA A 30 17.08 -7.40 7.26
N TYR A 31 16.41 -6.27 7.11
CA TYR A 31 15.46 -6.01 6.05
C TYR A 31 16.05 -5.09 4.98
N LYS A 32 15.49 -5.15 3.78
CA LYS A 32 15.73 -4.16 2.73
C LYS A 32 14.41 -3.42 2.46
N VAL A 33 14.47 -2.10 2.50
CA VAL A 33 13.38 -1.21 2.07
C VAL A 33 13.81 -0.54 0.77
N GLY A 34 13.00 -0.68 -0.26
CA GLY A 34 13.14 0.11 -1.48
C GLY A 34 12.30 1.38 -1.38
N LEU A 35 12.79 2.45 -1.99
CA LEU A 35 12.15 3.75 -2.03
C LEU A 35 11.84 4.13 -3.48
N CYS A 36 10.77 4.88 -3.69
CA CYS A 36 10.38 5.46 -4.97
C CYS A 36 9.93 6.91 -4.79
N GLU A 37 10.08 7.72 -5.83
CA GLU A 37 9.63 9.11 -5.83
C GLU A 37 8.13 9.22 -6.20
N CYS A 38 7.60 8.23 -6.92
CA CYS A 38 6.25 8.25 -7.45
C CYS A 38 5.27 7.49 -6.54
N MET A 39 4.18 8.16 -6.15
CA MET A 39 3.13 7.57 -5.31
C MET A 39 2.48 6.33 -5.95
N GLN A 40 2.44 6.26 -7.29
CA GLN A 40 1.88 5.13 -8.03
C GLN A 40 2.68 3.83 -7.87
N ASP A 41 3.97 3.94 -7.55
CA ASP A 41 4.87 2.81 -7.32
C ASP A 41 5.03 2.48 -5.82
N ALA A 42 4.38 3.26 -4.96
CA ALA A 42 4.44 3.07 -3.52
C ALA A 42 3.65 1.83 -3.08
N LEU A 43 4.11 1.20 -2.01
CA LEU A 43 3.31 0.25 -1.26
C LEU A 43 2.18 1.02 -0.56
N THR A 44 0.95 0.64 -0.90
CA THR A 44 -0.26 1.21 -0.33
C THR A 44 -1.05 0.19 0.46
N LEU A 45 -1.65 0.63 1.55
CA LEU A 45 -2.61 -0.15 2.34
C LEU A 45 -3.99 0.51 2.27
N ASP A 46 -5.05 -0.25 2.06
CA ASP A 46 -6.41 0.28 2.16
C ASP A 46 -6.64 0.84 3.57
N TYR A 47 -7.38 1.95 3.67
CA TYR A 47 -7.56 2.66 4.94
C TYR A 47 -8.19 1.77 6.04
N ASP A 48 -9.20 0.97 5.69
CA ASP A 48 -9.87 0.05 6.63
C ASP A 48 -8.90 -1.02 7.16
N ALA A 49 -7.94 -1.46 6.34
CA ALA A 49 -6.93 -2.44 6.74
C ALA A 49 -5.87 -1.81 7.66
N TYR A 50 -5.54 -0.53 7.42
CA TYR A 50 -4.70 0.24 8.34
C TYR A 50 -5.35 0.36 9.72
N GLU A 51 -6.63 0.72 9.80
CA GLU A 51 -7.32 0.86 11.10
C GLU A 51 -7.32 -0.45 11.90
N ALA A 52 -7.40 -1.60 11.23
CA ALA A 52 -7.34 -2.91 11.88
C ALA A 52 -5.95 -3.28 12.44
N GLN A 53 -4.88 -2.65 11.96
CA GLN A 53 -3.47 -2.97 12.27
C GLN A 53 -2.64 -1.73 12.62
N GLU A 54 -3.29 -0.69 13.16
CA GLU A 54 -2.69 0.64 13.33
C GLU A 54 -1.38 0.60 14.14
N GLU A 55 -1.37 -0.14 15.25
CA GLU A 55 -0.18 -0.26 16.12
C GLU A 55 1.02 -0.91 15.41
N GLU A 56 0.78 -1.95 14.60
CA GLU A 56 1.84 -2.65 13.86
C GLU A 56 2.42 -1.75 12.77
N ILE A 57 1.55 -1.02 12.06
CA ILE A 57 1.97 -0.07 11.02
C ILE A 57 2.72 1.11 11.64
N ALA A 58 2.31 1.60 12.81
CA ALA A 58 3.01 2.64 13.56
C ALA A 58 4.43 2.21 13.94
N ALA A 59 4.59 1.00 14.48
CA ALA A 59 5.90 0.45 14.81
C ALA A 59 6.79 0.28 13.57
N LEU A 60 6.24 -0.18 12.44
CA LEU A 60 6.97 -0.27 11.18
C LEU A 60 7.42 1.11 10.68
N ALA A 61 6.53 2.09 10.66
CA ALA A 61 6.83 3.45 10.23
C ALA A 61 7.94 4.08 11.09
N GLU A 62 7.91 3.87 12.41
CA GLU A 62 8.97 4.31 13.31
C GLU A 62 10.30 3.62 12.98
N SER A 63 10.30 2.30 12.81
CA SER A 63 11.50 1.53 12.50
C SER A 63 12.16 1.91 11.17
N PHE A 64 11.36 2.33 10.19
CA PHE A 64 11.84 2.77 8.88
C PHE A 64 12.13 4.27 8.80
N GLY A 65 11.92 5.02 9.89
CA GLY A 65 12.06 6.48 9.87
C GLY A 65 11.11 7.14 8.87
N CYS A 66 9.86 6.68 8.82
CA CYS A 66 8.83 7.14 7.90
C CYS A 66 7.68 7.87 8.61
N HIS A 67 7.03 8.78 7.89
CA HIS A 67 5.69 9.27 8.18
C HIS A 67 4.65 8.30 7.62
N ILE A 68 3.57 8.10 8.37
CA ILE A 68 2.35 7.49 7.83
C ILE A 68 1.56 8.62 7.15
N VAL A 69 1.29 8.48 5.86
CA VAL A 69 0.56 9.49 5.08
C VAL A 69 -0.74 8.92 4.54
N VAL A 70 -1.81 9.71 4.62
CA VAL A 70 -3.09 9.42 3.98
C VAL A 70 -3.04 9.97 2.57
N VAL A 71 -3.39 9.13 1.60
CA VAL A 71 -3.46 9.50 0.19
C VAL A 71 -4.90 9.37 -0.27
N GLU A 72 -5.46 10.50 -0.68
CA GLU A 72 -6.77 10.58 -1.31
C GLU A 72 -6.58 10.76 -2.81
N ALA A 73 -6.92 9.74 -3.59
CA ALA A 73 -6.75 9.76 -5.04
C ALA A 73 -8.10 9.62 -5.74
N THR A 74 -8.34 10.50 -6.73
CA THR A 74 -9.47 10.39 -7.65
C THR A 74 -8.95 10.05 -9.04
N HIS A 75 -9.34 8.88 -9.53
CA HIS A 75 -8.99 8.36 -10.84
C HIS A 75 -10.15 8.55 -11.81
N GLU A 76 -9.87 9.20 -12.94
CA GLU A 76 -10.77 9.20 -14.09
C GLU A 76 -10.34 8.09 -15.05
N ILE A 77 -11.22 7.11 -15.26
CA ILE A 77 -10.96 5.92 -16.08
C ILE A 77 -11.80 6.01 -17.35
N LYS A 78 -11.12 6.07 -18.50
CA LYS A 78 -11.72 6.16 -19.83
C LYS A 78 -11.07 5.12 -20.74
N LEU A 79 -11.76 4.74 -21.80
CA LEU A 79 -11.18 4.00 -22.92
C LEU A 79 -10.27 4.94 -23.74
N LEU A 80 -9.41 4.37 -24.59
CA LEU A 80 -8.47 5.14 -25.41
C LEU A 80 -9.18 6.07 -26.41
N ASP A 81 -10.40 5.74 -26.82
CA ASP A 81 -11.27 6.57 -27.65
C ASP A 81 -11.95 7.71 -26.86
N GLY A 82 -11.71 7.80 -25.54
CA GLY A 82 -12.26 8.80 -24.65
C GLY A 82 -13.64 8.45 -24.09
N SER A 83 -14.26 7.34 -24.49
CA SER A 83 -15.54 6.91 -23.92
C SER A 83 -15.38 6.38 -22.50
N ASP A 84 -16.48 6.24 -21.78
CA ASP A 84 -16.45 5.68 -20.43
C ASP A 84 -16.02 4.21 -20.45
N ALA A 85 -15.07 3.87 -19.58
CA ALA A 85 -14.69 2.49 -19.31
C ALA A 85 -15.81 1.77 -18.53
N PRO A 86 -15.97 0.44 -18.71
CA PRO A 86 -16.96 -0.35 -17.98
C PRO A 86 -16.64 -0.38 -16.48
N GLU A 87 -17.68 -0.54 -15.65
CA GLU A 87 -17.49 -0.67 -14.21
C GLU A 87 -16.65 -1.90 -13.85
N PRO A 88 -15.63 -1.75 -12.98
CA PRO A 88 -14.81 -2.87 -12.55
C PRO A 88 -15.63 -3.77 -11.63
N LYS A 89 -15.60 -5.07 -11.92
CA LYS A 89 -16.23 -6.09 -11.07
C LYS A 89 -15.45 -6.20 -9.76
N LYS A 90 -16.17 -6.32 -8.64
CA LYS A 90 -15.55 -6.71 -7.36
C LYS A 90 -14.84 -8.05 -7.56
N ARG A 91 -13.55 -8.10 -7.23
CA ARG A 91 -12.80 -9.35 -7.23
C ARG A 91 -13.24 -10.15 -6.00
N ASN A 92 -13.92 -11.27 -6.22
CA ASN A 92 -14.22 -12.24 -5.17
C ASN A 92 -12.95 -13.05 -4.92
N GLY A 93 -12.03 -12.50 -4.14
CA GLY A 93 -10.85 -13.22 -3.67
C GLY A 93 -10.45 -12.60 -2.36
N GLN A 94 -10.32 -13.43 -1.33
CA GLN A 94 -9.57 -13.08 -0.13
C GLN A 94 -8.27 -12.42 -0.60
N SER A 95 -7.95 -11.26 -0.02
CA SER A 95 -6.73 -10.55 -0.37
C SER A 95 -5.56 -11.50 -0.18
N GLY A 96 -4.58 -11.50 -1.10
CA GLY A 96 -3.40 -12.36 -0.95
C GLY A 96 -2.63 -12.10 0.36
N LEU A 97 -2.89 -10.97 1.01
CA LEU A 97 -2.42 -10.61 2.35
C LEU A 97 -3.17 -11.37 3.47
N LEU A 98 -4.49 -11.63 3.33
CA LEU A 98 -5.26 -12.48 4.25
C LEU A 98 -4.84 -13.96 4.13
N ASP A 99 -4.68 -14.46 2.91
CA ASP A 99 -4.16 -15.82 2.69
C ASP A 99 -2.75 -15.99 3.29
N PHE A 100 -1.94 -14.93 3.27
CA PHE A 100 -0.62 -14.88 3.89
C PHE A 100 -0.68 -14.86 5.44
N LEU A 101 -1.59 -14.09 6.04
CA LEU A 101 -1.79 -14.07 7.49
C LEU A 101 -2.31 -15.43 8.01
N GLU A 102 -3.19 -16.11 7.27
CA GLU A 102 -3.61 -17.48 7.61
C GLU A 102 -2.48 -18.50 7.52
N ALA A 103 -1.53 -18.32 6.59
CA ALA A 103 -0.37 -19.20 6.45
C ALA A 103 0.65 -19.05 7.61
N LEU A 104 0.74 -17.87 8.23
CA LEU A 104 1.60 -17.62 9.39
C LEU A 104 0.98 -18.08 10.72
N SER A 105 -0.33 -18.32 10.75
CA SER A 105 -1.04 -18.80 11.94
C SER A 105 -0.99 -20.34 12.13
N LYS A 106 -0.27 -21.07 11.27
CA LYS A 106 -0.04 -22.51 11.34
C LYS A 106 1.39 -22.84 11.74
#